data_AF-A0A8S2G1G7-F1
#
_entry.id   AF-A0A8S2G1G7-F1
#
_cell.length_a   1.000
_cell.length_b   1.000
_cell.length_c   1.000
_cell.angle_alpha   90.00
_cell.angle_beta   90.00
_cell.angle_gamma   90.00
#
_symmetry.space_group_name_H-M   'P 1'
#
loop_
_entity.id
_entity.type
_entity.pdbx_description
1 polymer ?
#
loop_
_entity_poly.entity_id
_entity_poly.type
_entity_poly.pdbx_seq_one_letter_code
_entity_poly.pdbx_strand_id
1 'polypeptide(L)'
;MNHLYGNEYIDISIVLDAHLPCSPAEFEITHRVHDNLPREQDQITLENLAYEQMREKSVYSNYFHELIMKDEYLFQQYYHDQVLLFLEEYKVQLSVEFVLDLLNNNSVKSTIERIKYYLVNQSELLELLRIFEQGVYALSRARQGTLLTIINSGIKRVEDGSCLTLKTDNLYLLVLKEGSFYQILPNTIVKNVNELTEKFECTCDTFIENSLMNLVQLTVSSELLETIENIPNILIIFNRISQGILNLEQYT
;
A
#
# COMPACT_ATOMS: atom_id res chain seq x y z
N MET A 1 -17.63 -49.92 -25.91
CA MET A 1 -17.94 -49.08 -24.73
C MET A 1 -16.64 -48.38 -24.36
N ASN A 2 -16.43 -47.18 -24.90
CA ASN A 2 -15.28 -46.34 -24.60
C ASN A 2 -15.76 -45.27 -23.61
N HIS A 3 -15.26 -45.34 -22.38
CA HIS A 3 -15.46 -44.27 -21.41
C HIS A 3 -14.48 -43.13 -21.74
N LEU A 4 -15.06 -41.97 -22.01
CA LEU A 4 -14.42 -40.68 -22.12
C LEU A 4 -13.80 -40.33 -20.76
N TYR A 5 -12.47 -40.27 -20.68
CA TYR A 5 -11.79 -39.41 -19.72
C TYR A 5 -11.64 -38.04 -20.40
N GLY A 6 -12.52 -37.10 -20.04
CA GLY A 6 -12.29 -35.69 -20.32
C GLY A 6 -11.16 -35.24 -19.41
N ASN A 7 -9.96 -35.09 -19.96
CA ASN A 7 -8.90 -34.34 -19.29
C ASN A 7 -9.34 -32.87 -19.31
N GLU A 8 -9.97 -32.41 -18.23
CA GLU A 8 -10.07 -30.98 -17.93
C GLU A 8 -8.65 -30.48 -17.61
N TYR A 9 -7.93 -30.04 -18.64
CA TYR A 9 -6.71 -29.29 -18.46
C TYR A 9 -7.09 -27.93 -17.89
N ILE A 10 -6.67 -27.65 -16.66
CA ILE A 10 -6.68 -26.29 -16.12
C ILE A 10 -5.67 -25.50 -16.95
N ASP A 11 -6.16 -24.53 -17.73
CA ASP A 11 -5.32 -23.64 -18.52
C ASP A 11 -4.60 -22.67 -17.56
N ILE A 12 -3.33 -22.96 -17.27
CA ILE A 12 -2.50 -22.13 -16.41
C ILE A 12 -1.88 -21.05 -17.29
N SER A 13 -2.45 -19.86 -17.26
CA SER A 13 -1.83 -18.67 -17.85
C SER A 13 -0.55 -18.35 -17.07
N ILE A 14 0.60 -18.47 -17.72
CA ILE A 14 1.90 -18.15 -17.13
C ILE A 14 2.07 -16.63 -17.16
N VAL A 15 1.94 -16.00 -15.99
CA VAL A 15 2.32 -14.60 -15.78
C VAL A 15 3.74 -14.57 -15.24
N LEU A 16 4.61 -13.80 -15.89
CA LEU A 16 6.00 -13.66 -15.46
C LEU A 16 6.01 -13.03 -14.06
N ASP A 17 6.79 -13.59 -13.14
CA ASP A 17 6.90 -13.12 -11.73
C ASP A 17 5.69 -13.42 -10.83
N ALA A 18 4.67 -14.14 -11.33
CA ALA A 18 3.62 -14.69 -10.48
C ALA A 18 4.10 -15.95 -9.73
N HIS A 19 3.76 -16.06 -8.46
CA HIS A 19 4.18 -17.13 -7.57
C HIS A 19 3.16 -18.26 -7.46
N LEU A 20 1.87 -17.94 -7.51
CA LEU A 20 0.78 -18.90 -7.42
C LEU A 20 0.21 -19.22 -8.81
N PRO A 21 -0.11 -20.50 -9.09
CA PRO A 21 -0.51 -20.95 -10.43
C PRO A 21 -1.87 -20.43 -10.88
N CYS A 22 -2.74 -20.00 -9.95
CA CYS A 22 -4.11 -19.58 -10.25
C CYS A 22 -4.31 -18.06 -10.11
N SER A 23 -3.23 -17.27 -10.01
CA SER A 23 -3.30 -15.83 -9.74
C SER A 23 -4.15 -15.04 -10.73
N PRO A 24 -4.11 -15.29 -12.06
CA PRO A 24 -4.98 -14.58 -13.01
C PRO A 24 -6.47 -14.85 -12.78
N ALA A 25 -6.84 -16.11 -12.56
CA ALA A 25 -8.24 -16.49 -12.32
C ALA A 25 -8.76 -15.89 -11.00
N GLU A 26 -7.91 -15.86 -9.98
CA GLU A 26 -8.23 -15.27 -8.68
C GLU A 26 -8.35 -13.74 -8.74
N PHE A 27 -7.52 -13.10 -9.56
CA PHE A 27 -7.61 -11.67 -9.83
C PHE A 27 -8.92 -11.29 -10.53
N GLU A 28 -9.37 -12.09 -11.51
CA GLU A 28 -10.68 -11.91 -12.13
C GLU A 28 -11.84 -12.13 -11.15
N ILE A 29 -11.69 -13.06 -10.19
CA ILE A 29 -12.69 -13.23 -9.12
C ILE A 29 -12.73 -11.99 -8.25
N THR A 30 -11.57 -11.44 -7.89
CA THR A 30 -11.48 -10.22 -7.08
C THR A 30 -12.16 -9.03 -7.75
N HIS A 31 -11.92 -8.82 -9.04
CA HIS A 31 -12.63 -7.82 -9.84
C HIS A 31 -14.14 -8.01 -9.81
N ARG A 32 -14.60 -9.24 -10.05
CA ARG A 32 -16.03 -9.56 -10.01
C ARG A 32 -16.63 -9.34 -8.62
N VAL A 33 -15.88 -9.61 -7.55
CA VAL A 33 -16.35 -9.31 -6.19
C VAL A 33 -16.51 -7.80 -6.03
N HIS A 34 -15.49 -7.01 -6.39
CA HIS A 34 -15.50 -5.55 -6.32
C HIS A 34 -16.68 -4.95 -7.10
N ASP A 35 -16.88 -5.35 -8.36
CA ASP A 35 -17.96 -4.85 -9.23
C ASP A 35 -19.36 -5.14 -8.68
N ASN A 36 -19.50 -6.18 -7.86
CA ASN A 36 -20.78 -6.60 -7.27
C ASN A 36 -21.03 -6.01 -5.88
N LEU A 37 -20.11 -5.21 -5.34
CA LEU A 37 -20.31 -4.56 -4.05
C LEU A 37 -21.37 -3.46 -4.15
N PRO A 38 -22.28 -3.35 -3.17
CA PRO A 38 -23.26 -2.28 -3.14
C PRO A 38 -22.58 -0.93 -2.89
N ARG A 39 -23.03 0.12 -3.58
CA ARG A 39 -22.40 1.46 -3.48
C ARG A 39 -22.81 2.26 -2.25
N GLU A 40 -23.89 1.86 -1.56
CA GLU A 40 -24.49 2.59 -0.44
C GLU A 40 -24.48 1.74 0.84
N GLN A 41 -23.29 1.32 1.28
CA GLN A 41 -23.09 0.67 2.57
C GLN A 41 -21.90 1.30 3.30
N ASP A 42 -21.88 1.16 4.62
CA ASP A 42 -20.71 1.57 5.40
C ASP A 42 -19.50 0.67 5.08
N GLN A 43 -18.30 1.24 5.25
CA GLN A 43 -17.04 0.61 4.86
C GLN A 43 -16.82 -0.75 5.53
N ILE A 44 -17.18 -0.89 6.80
CA ILE A 44 -16.96 -2.13 7.56
C ILE A 44 -17.85 -3.25 7.01
N THR A 45 -19.11 -2.93 6.69
CA THR A 45 -20.02 -3.89 6.06
C THR A 45 -19.51 -4.31 4.69
N LEU A 46 -19.00 -3.37 3.89
CA LEU A 46 -18.41 -3.65 2.57
C LEU A 46 -17.18 -4.56 2.65
N GLU A 47 -16.26 -4.26 3.56
CA GLU A 47 -15.05 -5.06 3.78
C GLU A 47 -15.39 -6.51 4.15
N ASN A 48 -16.33 -6.71 5.07
CA ASN A 48 -16.80 -8.05 5.44
C ASN A 48 -17.49 -8.75 4.28
N LEU A 49 -18.38 -8.06 3.55
CA LEU A 49 -19.10 -8.65 2.42
C LEU A 49 -18.14 -9.07 1.28
N ALA A 50 -17.16 -8.21 0.96
CA ALA A 50 -16.16 -8.50 -0.06
C ALA A 50 -15.33 -9.71 0.33
N TYR A 51 -14.90 -9.77 1.59
CA TYR A 51 -14.14 -10.89 2.11
C TYR A 51 -14.92 -12.22 2.06
N GLU A 52 -16.18 -12.21 2.48
CA GLU A 52 -17.03 -13.41 2.43
C GLU A 52 -17.26 -13.88 0.98
N GLN A 53 -17.53 -12.95 0.05
CA GLN A 53 -17.67 -13.29 -1.37
C GLN A 53 -16.36 -13.83 -1.98
N MET A 54 -15.20 -13.28 -1.59
CA MET A 54 -13.90 -13.81 -1.99
C MET A 54 -13.72 -15.24 -1.48
N ARG A 55 -14.00 -15.49 -0.20
CA ARG A 55 -13.89 -16.82 0.39
C ARG A 55 -14.77 -17.85 -0.33
N GLU A 56 -15.98 -17.45 -0.72
CA GLU A 56 -16.92 -18.33 -1.43
C GLU A 56 -16.52 -18.59 -2.89
N LYS A 57 -16.01 -17.57 -3.59
CA LYS A 57 -15.77 -17.62 -5.04
C LYS A 57 -14.33 -17.98 -5.42
N SER A 58 -13.39 -17.88 -4.49
CA SER A 58 -11.97 -18.11 -4.72
C SER A 58 -11.69 -19.44 -5.43
N VAL A 59 -10.69 -19.45 -6.31
CA VAL A 59 -10.16 -20.69 -6.91
C VAL A 59 -9.63 -21.65 -5.86
N TYR A 60 -9.24 -21.14 -4.69
CA TYR A 60 -8.80 -21.93 -3.54
C TYR A 60 -9.98 -22.43 -2.69
N SER A 61 -11.21 -22.01 -3.00
CA SER A 61 -12.45 -22.46 -2.36
C SER A 61 -12.35 -22.40 -0.82
N ASN A 62 -12.73 -23.48 -0.13
CA ASN A 62 -12.69 -23.59 1.33
C ASN A 62 -11.29 -23.42 1.93
N TYR A 63 -10.22 -23.51 1.14
CA TYR A 63 -8.84 -23.31 1.60
C TYR A 63 -8.41 -21.84 1.56
N PHE A 64 -9.16 -20.94 0.92
CA PHE A 64 -8.78 -19.54 0.83
C PHE A 64 -8.47 -18.93 2.21
N HIS A 65 -9.38 -19.07 3.17
CA HIS A 65 -9.15 -18.54 4.51
C HIS A 65 -8.03 -19.30 5.25
N GLU A 66 -8.13 -20.62 5.32
CA GLU A 66 -7.26 -21.43 6.18
C GLU A 66 -5.83 -21.54 5.66
N LEU A 67 -5.64 -21.50 4.33
CA LEU A 67 -4.34 -21.66 3.69
C LEU A 67 -3.78 -20.31 3.23
N ILE A 68 -4.53 -19.53 2.46
CA ILE A 68 -4.00 -18.30 1.86
C ILE A 68 -3.95 -17.16 2.90
N MET A 69 -5.02 -16.94 3.65
CA MET A 69 -5.14 -15.75 4.50
C MET A 69 -4.49 -15.90 5.89
N LYS A 70 -4.30 -17.13 6.38
CA LYS A 70 -3.69 -17.42 7.69
C LYS A 70 -2.20 -17.75 7.64
N ASP A 71 -1.71 -18.29 6.53
CA ASP A 71 -0.28 -18.53 6.35
C ASP A 71 0.37 -17.25 5.79
N GLU A 72 1.20 -16.60 6.60
CA GLU A 72 1.82 -15.32 6.23
C GLU A 72 2.66 -15.44 4.96
N TYR A 73 3.35 -16.56 4.75
CA TYR A 73 4.15 -16.77 3.55
C TYR A 73 3.26 -16.86 2.32
N LEU A 74 2.22 -17.69 2.34
CA LEU A 74 1.29 -17.81 1.22
C LEU A 74 0.49 -16.53 0.99
N PHE A 75 0.13 -15.81 2.04
CA PHE A 75 -0.48 -14.49 1.93
C PHE A 75 0.45 -13.51 1.19
N GLN A 76 1.75 -13.48 1.51
CA GLN A 76 2.70 -12.63 0.77
C GLN A 76 2.76 -13.00 -0.71
N GLN A 77 2.83 -14.29 -1.05
CA GLN A 77 2.85 -14.73 -2.45
C GLN A 77 1.57 -14.35 -3.18
N TYR A 78 0.42 -14.62 -2.56
CA TYR A 78 -0.89 -14.24 -3.07
C TYR A 78 -0.97 -12.74 -3.31
N TYR A 79 -0.60 -11.94 -2.31
CA TYR A 79 -0.75 -10.51 -2.35
C TYR A 79 0.20 -9.85 -3.34
N HIS A 80 1.42 -10.37 -3.45
CA HIS A 80 2.34 -10.02 -4.53
C HIS A 80 1.68 -10.17 -5.90
N ASP A 81 1.12 -11.34 -6.17
CA ASP A 81 0.55 -11.64 -7.49
C ASP A 81 -0.69 -10.79 -7.80
N GLN A 82 -1.53 -10.52 -6.80
CA GLN A 82 -2.62 -9.57 -6.95
C GLN A 82 -2.07 -8.17 -7.28
N VAL A 83 -1.10 -7.66 -6.53
CA VAL A 83 -0.49 -6.36 -6.84
C VAL A 83 0.08 -6.34 -8.25
N LEU A 84 0.86 -7.35 -8.65
CA LEU A 84 1.43 -7.47 -10.00
C LEU A 84 0.36 -7.30 -11.09
N LEU A 85 -0.72 -8.09 -11.02
CA LEU A 85 -1.79 -8.09 -12.02
C LEU A 85 -2.54 -6.75 -12.06
N PHE A 86 -2.75 -6.12 -10.90
CA PHE A 86 -3.36 -4.80 -10.81
C PHE A 86 -2.50 -3.72 -11.50
N LEU A 87 -1.18 -3.74 -11.25
CA LEU A 87 -0.27 -2.78 -11.89
C LEU A 87 -0.23 -2.97 -13.40
N GLU A 88 -0.27 -4.21 -13.89
CA GLU A 88 -0.33 -4.52 -15.32
C GLU A 88 -1.64 -4.03 -15.97
N GLU A 89 -2.80 -4.34 -15.37
CA GLU A 89 -4.11 -3.94 -15.87
C GLU A 89 -4.23 -2.41 -15.98
N TYR A 90 -3.85 -1.70 -14.91
CA TYR A 90 -3.96 -0.25 -14.86
C TYR A 90 -2.72 0.47 -15.42
N LYS A 91 -1.69 -0.24 -15.87
CA LYS A 91 -0.44 0.32 -16.42
C LYS A 91 0.24 1.31 -15.46
N VAL A 92 0.33 0.95 -14.20
CA VAL A 92 1.06 1.72 -13.17
C VAL A 92 2.55 1.37 -13.27
N GLN A 93 3.42 2.37 -13.31
CA GLN A 93 4.88 2.18 -13.52
C GLN A 93 5.68 1.98 -12.22
N LEU A 94 5.00 1.81 -11.09
CA LEU A 94 5.63 1.47 -9.81
C LEU A 94 6.03 -0.01 -9.80
N SER A 95 7.08 -0.37 -9.06
CA SER A 95 7.43 -1.77 -8.86
C SER A 95 6.46 -2.44 -7.87
N VAL A 96 6.28 -3.76 -7.98
CA VAL A 96 5.49 -4.54 -7.02
C VAL A 96 6.04 -4.37 -5.59
N GLU A 97 7.37 -4.41 -5.43
CA GLU A 97 8.05 -4.19 -4.15
C GLU A 97 7.67 -2.84 -3.52
N PHE A 98 7.66 -1.75 -4.29
CA PHE A 98 7.27 -0.44 -3.78
C PHE A 98 5.84 -0.43 -3.24
N VAL A 99 4.92 -1.04 -3.98
CA VAL A 99 3.50 -1.06 -3.61
C VAL A 99 3.29 -1.96 -2.39
N LEU A 100 3.95 -3.12 -2.34
CA LEU A 100 3.90 -3.99 -1.16
C LEU A 100 4.49 -3.30 0.07
N ASP A 101 5.63 -2.62 -0.04
CA ASP A 101 6.21 -1.85 1.06
C ASP A 101 5.25 -0.75 1.53
N LEU A 102 4.59 -0.03 0.61
CA LEU A 102 3.61 0.99 0.95
C LEU A 102 2.41 0.41 1.73
N LEU A 103 1.88 -0.74 1.29
CA LEU A 103 0.65 -1.32 1.83
C LEU A 103 0.89 -2.20 3.08
N ASN A 104 2.12 -2.70 3.27
CA ASN A 104 2.45 -3.71 4.30
C ASN A 104 3.30 -3.21 5.46
N ASN A 105 3.95 -2.05 5.33
CA ASN A 105 4.85 -1.57 6.39
C ASN A 105 4.13 -1.27 7.72
N ASN A 106 2.81 -1.05 7.67
CA ASN A 106 1.97 -0.98 8.86
C ASN A 106 1.76 -2.38 9.48
N SER A 107 2.67 -2.73 10.39
CA SER A 107 2.72 -4.07 11.02
C SER A 107 1.61 -4.36 12.03
N VAL A 108 0.75 -3.38 12.37
CA VAL A 108 -0.41 -3.66 13.25
C VAL A 108 -1.63 -4.13 12.48
N LYS A 109 -1.63 -4.03 11.14
CA LYS A 109 -2.72 -4.50 10.29
C LYS A 109 -2.75 -6.02 10.20
N SER A 110 -3.94 -6.58 10.30
CA SER A 110 -4.25 -7.94 9.90
C SER A 110 -4.11 -8.14 8.39
N THR A 111 -4.05 -9.40 7.93
CA THR A 111 -4.01 -9.75 6.50
C THR A 111 -5.24 -9.23 5.75
N ILE A 112 -6.42 -9.26 6.39
CA ILE A 112 -7.67 -8.70 5.86
C ILE A 112 -7.55 -7.18 5.66
N GLU A 113 -7.02 -6.46 6.66
CA GLU A 113 -6.82 -5.00 6.55
C GLU A 113 -5.77 -4.61 5.51
N ARG A 114 -4.80 -5.49 5.22
CA ARG A 114 -3.81 -5.28 4.16
C ARG A 114 -4.43 -5.44 2.77
N ILE A 115 -5.24 -6.48 2.56
CA ILE A 115 -5.87 -6.74 1.25
C ILE A 115 -7.07 -5.84 0.95
N LYS A 116 -7.66 -5.16 1.95
CA LYS A 116 -8.93 -4.42 1.80
C LYS A 116 -8.95 -3.37 0.68
N TYR A 117 -7.82 -2.68 0.42
CA TYR A 117 -7.72 -1.71 -0.68
C TYR A 117 -8.03 -2.36 -2.03
N TYR A 118 -7.63 -3.62 -2.16
CA TYR A 118 -7.83 -4.40 -3.37
C TYR A 118 -9.25 -4.94 -3.49
N LEU A 119 -9.89 -5.25 -2.35
CA LEU A 119 -11.23 -5.84 -2.32
C LEU A 119 -12.33 -4.79 -2.47
N VAL A 120 -12.19 -3.62 -1.83
CA VAL A 120 -13.26 -2.63 -1.71
C VAL A 120 -12.92 -1.30 -2.35
N ASN A 121 -11.66 -0.89 -2.37
CA ASN A 121 -11.27 0.49 -2.71
C ASN A 121 -10.27 0.56 -3.87
N GLN A 122 -10.51 -0.21 -4.94
CA GLN A 122 -9.57 -0.29 -6.07
C GLN A 122 -9.34 1.06 -6.75
N SER A 123 -10.37 1.89 -6.86
CA SER A 123 -10.27 3.25 -7.41
C SER A 123 -9.37 4.15 -6.57
N GLU A 124 -9.53 4.11 -5.26
CA GLU A 124 -8.71 4.90 -4.32
C GLU A 124 -7.28 4.38 -4.25
N LEU A 125 -7.08 3.06 -4.30
CA LEU A 125 -5.76 2.46 -4.46
C LEU A 125 -5.09 2.94 -5.75
N LEU A 126 -5.81 2.94 -6.88
CA LEU A 126 -5.27 3.42 -8.14
C LEU A 126 -4.83 4.88 -8.04
N GLU A 127 -5.68 5.75 -7.50
CA GLU A 127 -5.35 7.18 -7.31
C GLU A 127 -4.14 7.35 -6.39
N LEU A 128 -4.10 6.61 -5.27
CA LEU A 128 -2.96 6.58 -4.35
C LEU A 128 -1.66 6.24 -5.09
N LEU A 129 -1.68 5.19 -5.91
CA LEU A 129 -0.51 4.77 -6.68
C LEU A 129 -0.13 5.81 -7.75
N ARG A 130 -1.09 6.50 -8.37
CA ARG A 130 -0.81 7.58 -9.31
C ARG A 130 -0.13 8.78 -8.65
N ILE A 131 -0.51 9.10 -7.41
CA ILE A 131 0.15 10.16 -6.63
C ILE A 131 1.63 9.81 -6.42
N PHE A 132 1.93 8.60 -5.99
CA PHE A 132 3.31 8.15 -5.80
C PHE A 132 4.09 8.04 -7.11
N GLU A 133 3.46 7.60 -8.20
CA GLU A 133 4.07 7.55 -9.54
C GLU A 133 4.48 8.95 -10.03
N GLN A 134 3.63 9.95 -9.84
CA GLN A 134 3.98 11.35 -10.12
C GLN A 134 5.14 11.83 -9.24
N GLY A 135 5.14 11.43 -7.97
CA GLY A 135 6.24 11.64 -7.05
C GLY A 135 7.58 11.08 -7.55
N VAL A 136 7.58 9.81 -7.93
CA VAL A 136 8.74 9.13 -8.52
C VAL A 136 9.21 9.84 -9.77
N TYR A 137 8.30 10.21 -10.68
CA TYR A 137 8.65 10.91 -11.90
C TYR A 137 9.25 12.29 -11.62
N ALA A 138 8.69 13.04 -10.67
CA ALA A 138 9.20 14.34 -10.26
C ALA A 138 10.60 14.24 -9.65
N LEU A 139 10.79 13.22 -8.82
CA LEU A 139 12.03 12.97 -8.10
C LEU A 139 13.06 12.23 -8.97
N SER A 140 12.73 11.79 -10.18
CA SER A 140 13.47 10.83 -11.03
C SER A 140 14.95 11.14 -11.37
N ARG A 141 15.52 12.29 -10.98
CA ARG A 141 16.99 12.44 -10.87
C ARG A 141 17.55 11.66 -9.65
N ALA A 142 16.78 11.55 -8.58
CA ALA A 142 16.90 10.58 -7.50
C ALA A 142 16.14 9.29 -7.89
N ARG A 143 16.85 8.16 -7.92
CA ARG A 143 16.33 6.87 -8.42
C ARG A 143 15.09 6.43 -7.62
N GLN A 144 14.20 5.59 -8.17
CA GLN A 144 13.10 4.93 -7.41
C GLN A 144 13.53 4.42 -6.03
N GLY A 145 14.78 3.92 -5.93
CA GLY A 145 15.39 3.50 -4.67
C GLY A 145 15.46 4.58 -3.58
N THR A 146 15.51 5.88 -3.92
CA THR A 146 15.50 6.97 -2.93
C THR A 146 14.13 7.10 -2.26
N LEU A 147 13.03 7.06 -3.04
CA LEU A 147 11.67 7.10 -2.50
C LEU A 147 11.35 5.83 -1.71
N LEU A 148 11.78 4.66 -2.21
CA LEU A 148 11.66 3.39 -1.50
C LEU A 148 12.45 3.39 -0.18
N THR A 149 13.69 3.88 -0.19
CA THR A 149 14.50 4.03 1.03
C THR A 149 13.84 4.98 2.02
N ILE A 150 13.22 6.06 1.52
CA ILE A 150 12.49 7.02 2.36
C ILE A 150 11.26 6.37 2.98
N ILE A 151 10.44 5.66 2.21
CA ILE A 151 9.28 4.90 2.70
C ILE A 151 9.73 3.89 3.76
N ASN A 152 10.77 3.11 3.46
CA ASN A 152 11.29 2.07 4.36
C ASN A 152 11.98 2.63 5.62
N SER A 153 12.51 3.85 5.56
CA SER A 153 13.06 4.57 6.72
C SER A 153 12.00 5.37 7.50
N GLY A 154 10.79 5.50 6.95
CA GLY A 154 9.72 6.36 7.45
C GLY A 154 9.06 5.83 8.72
N ILE A 155 9.31 4.58 9.11
CA ILE A 155 8.81 3.98 10.35
C ILE A 155 9.95 3.43 11.20
N LYS A 156 9.95 3.76 12.50
CA LYS A 156 10.87 3.22 13.49
C LYS A 156 10.10 2.48 14.57
N ARG A 157 10.42 1.20 14.73
CA ARG A 157 9.86 0.36 15.80
C ARG A 157 10.74 0.48 17.04
N VAL A 158 10.11 0.66 18.18
CA VAL A 158 10.79 0.95 19.44
C VAL A 158 10.29 -0.03 20.49
N GLU A 159 11.24 -0.71 21.14
CA GLU A 159 10.93 -1.61 22.26
C GLU A 159 10.61 -0.82 23.52
N ASP A 160 9.72 -1.39 24.34
CA ASP A 160 9.28 -0.81 25.60
C ASP A 160 10.46 -0.56 26.55
N GLY A 161 10.50 0.64 27.14
CA GLY A 161 11.55 1.03 28.09
C GLY A 161 12.90 1.41 27.46
N SER A 162 13.00 1.46 26.12
CA SER A 162 14.20 1.97 25.47
C SER A 162 14.40 3.48 25.70
N CYS A 163 15.64 3.90 25.97
CA CYS A 163 16.04 5.30 26.12
C CYS A 163 16.73 5.79 24.85
N LEU A 164 16.07 5.60 23.70
CA LEU A 164 16.65 5.94 22.41
C LEU A 164 16.39 7.40 22.04
N THR A 165 17.45 8.10 21.65
CA THR A 165 17.35 9.43 21.03
C THR A 165 16.97 9.28 19.55
N LEU A 166 15.93 9.98 19.15
CA LEU A 166 15.47 10.06 17.77
C LEU A 166 15.80 11.43 17.20
N LYS A 167 16.36 11.43 15.99
CA LYS A 167 16.61 12.64 15.22
C LYS A 167 16.00 12.45 13.85
N THR A 168 15.21 13.43 13.43
CA THR A 168 14.75 13.57 12.05
C THR A 168 15.52 14.69 11.38
N ASP A 169 15.86 14.49 10.11
CA ASP A 169 16.39 15.56 9.26
C ASP A 169 15.21 16.22 8.55
N ASN A 170 15.00 15.97 7.25
CA ASN A 170 14.03 16.73 6.45
C ASN A 170 12.63 16.11 6.36
N LEU A 171 12.38 14.98 7.01
CA LEU A 171 11.16 14.18 6.84
C LEU A 171 10.50 13.85 8.17
N TYR A 172 9.19 13.59 8.09
CA TYR A 172 8.41 13.05 9.18
C TYR A 172 8.84 11.61 9.46
N LEU A 173 9.00 11.27 10.73
CA LEU A 173 9.30 9.92 11.19
C LEU A 173 8.12 9.39 11.98
N LEU A 174 7.58 8.26 11.53
CA LEU A 174 6.59 7.51 12.28
C LEU A 174 7.29 6.58 13.28
N VAL A 175 6.80 6.55 14.50
CA VAL A 175 7.35 5.71 15.58
C VAL A 175 6.25 4.81 16.09
N LEU A 176 6.47 3.49 16.03
CA LEU A 176 5.58 2.50 16.64
C LEU A 176 6.13 2.14 18.03
N LYS A 177 5.36 2.48 19.06
CA LYS A 177 5.68 2.23 20.47
C LYS A 177 4.43 1.75 21.19
N GLU A 178 4.52 0.65 21.95
CA GLU A 178 3.40 0.11 22.74
C GLU A 178 2.10 -0.07 21.90
N GLY A 179 2.25 -0.50 20.64
CA GLY A 179 1.13 -0.67 19.70
C GLY A 179 0.46 0.61 19.21
N SER A 180 1.00 1.79 19.55
CA SER A 180 0.51 3.10 19.11
C SER A 180 1.52 3.80 18.22
N PHE A 181 1.02 4.58 17.26
CA PHE A 181 1.84 5.40 16.38
C PHE A 181 2.00 6.81 16.90
N TYR A 182 3.22 7.33 16.76
CA TYR A 182 3.61 8.69 17.12
C TYR A 182 4.35 9.28 15.93
N GLN A 183 4.09 10.54 15.59
CA GLN A 183 4.78 11.22 14.50
C GLN A 183 5.77 12.23 15.06
N ILE A 184 7.01 12.17 14.58
CA ILE A 184 8.03 13.18 14.86
C ILE A 184 8.14 14.07 13.63
N LEU A 185 7.97 15.37 13.85
CA LEU A 185 8.10 16.39 12.82
C LEU A 185 9.52 16.43 12.24
N PRO A 186 9.70 16.91 11.00
CA PRO A 186 11.02 17.20 10.45
C PRO A 186 11.85 18.10 11.38
N ASN A 187 13.17 17.95 11.32
CA ASN A 187 14.18 18.75 12.02
C ASN A 187 14.02 18.74 13.54
N THR A 188 13.47 17.66 14.08
CA THR A 188 13.19 17.52 15.51
C THR A 188 14.11 16.48 16.14
N ILE A 189 14.57 16.79 17.35
CA ILE A 189 15.34 15.84 18.18
C ILE A 189 14.51 15.51 19.40
N VAL A 190 14.12 14.25 19.51
CA VAL A 190 13.48 13.68 20.70
C VAL A 190 14.56 12.96 21.49
N LYS A 191 14.94 13.53 22.63
CA LYS A 191 16.08 13.02 23.42
C LYS A 191 15.78 11.66 24.02
N ASN A 192 14.53 11.44 24.42
CA ASN A 192 14.06 10.18 24.92
C ASN A 192 12.71 9.86 24.27
N VAL A 193 12.62 8.75 23.55
CA VAL A 193 11.37 8.29 22.91
C VAL A 193 10.19 8.15 23.88
N ASN A 194 10.45 8.00 25.19
CA ASN A 194 9.39 8.00 26.19
C ASN A 194 8.74 9.37 26.44
N GLU A 195 9.32 10.45 25.90
CA GLU A 195 8.73 11.78 25.90
C GLU A 195 7.61 11.92 24.87
N LEU A 196 7.45 10.96 23.94
CA LEU A 196 6.33 10.93 23.00
C LEU A 196 5.04 10.54 23.75
N THR A 197 4.16 11.52 23.92
CA THR A 197 2.89 11.36 24.63
C THR A 197 1.67 11.53 23.73
N GLU A 198 1.80 12.33 22.67
CA GLU A 198 0.71 12.62 21.73
C GLU A 198 0.73 11.62 20.57
N LYS A 199 -0.34 10.82 20.47
CA LYS A 199 -0.48 9.84 19.39
C LYS A 199 -0.74 10.57 18.08
N PHE A 200 -0.22 10.01 16.99
CA PHE A 200 -0.57 10.50 15.67
C PHE A 200 -1.98 10.01 15.33
N GLU A 201 -2.93 10.94 15.30
CA GLU A 201 -4.31 10.68 14.93
C GLU A 201 -4.46 10.81 13.41
N CYS A 202 -4.95 9.75 12.78
CA CYS A 202 -5.17 9.66 11.34
C CYS A 202 -6.54 9.03 11.06
N THR A 203 -7.13 9.33 9.91
CA THR A 203 -8.47 8.83 9.52
C THR A 203 -8.42 7.41 8.98
N CYS A 204 -7.29 7.00 8.39
CA CYS A 204 -7.13 5.69 7.78
C CYS A 204 -5.77 5.05 8.15
N ASP A 205 -4.93 4.71 7.16
CA ASP A 205 -3.63 4.09 7.41
C ASP A 205 -2.56 5.14 7.75
N THR A 206 -2.04 5.04 8.97
CA THR A 206 -1.05 5.94 9.52
C THR A 206 0.26 5.98 8.72
N PHE A 207 0.70 4.83 8.18
CA PHE A 207 1.94 4.74 7.43
C PHE A 207 1.80 5.36 6.05
N ILE A 208 0.69 5.09 5.35
CA ILE A 208 0.38 5.69 4.05
C ILE A 208 0.22 7.19 4.21
N GLU A 209 -0.51 7.67 5.22
CA GLU A 209 -0.67 9.10 5.47
C GLU A 209 0.66 9.80 5.75
N ASN A 210 1.49 9.22 6.62
CA ASN A 210 2.85 9.73 6.86
C ASN A 210 3.71 9.70 5.58
N SER A 211 3.54 8.70 4.72
CA SER A 211 4.23 8.60 3.43
C SER A 211 3.78 9.67 2.44
N LEU A 212 2.49 10.01 2.42
CA LEU A 212 1.95 11.13 1.64
C LEU A 212 2.46 12.48 2.14
N MET A 213 2.51 12.68 3.47
CA MET A 213 3.11 13.88 4.07
C MET A 213 4.58 14.02 3.69
N ASN A 214 5.34 12.92 3.75
CA ASN A 214 6.74 12.90 3.30
C ASN A 214 6.88 13.15 1.80
N LEU A 215 5.97 12.64 0.98
CA LEU A 215 5.96 12.91 -0.45
C LEU A 215 5.80 14.41 -0.73
N VAL A 216 4.84 15.06 -0.06
CA VAL A 216 4.65 16.51 -0.16
C VAL A 216 5.90 17.25 0.30
N GLN A 217 6.48 16.87 1.43
CA GLN A 217 7.71 17.48 1.96
C GLN A 217 8.89 17.37 0.98
N LEU A 218 9.03 16.24 0.28
CA LEU A 218 10.07 16.05 -0.73
C LEU A 218 9.85 16.93 -1.97
N THR A 219 8.60 17.10 -2.40
CA THR A 219 8.28 17.91 -3.58
C THR A 219 8.61 19.39 -3.40
N VAL A 220 8.75 19.85 -2.15
CA VAL A 220 9.17 21.23 -1.81
C VAL A 220 10.57 21.30 -1.20
N SER A 221 11.32 20.20 -1.19
CA SER A 221 12.66 20.13 -0.60
C SER A 221 13.67 20.95 -1.41
N SER A 222 14.65 21.54 -0.72
CA SER A 222 15.74 22.29 -1.37
C SER A 222 16.52 21.42 -2.35
N GLU A 223 16.72 20.13 -2.05
CA GLU A 223 17.38 19.17 -2.93
C GLU A 223 16.66 19.04 -4.28
N LEU A 224 15.33 19.00 -4.26
CA LEU A 224 14.55 18.98 -5.50
C LEU A 224 14.56 20.35 -6.21
N LEU A 225 14.45 21.45 -5.45
CA LEU A 225 14.48 22.81 -6.02
C LEU A 225 15.82 23.14 -6.69
N GLU A 226 16.93 22.62 -6.16
CA GLU A 226 18.28 22.83 -6.70
C GLU A 226 18.55 22.02 -7.97
N THR A 227 17.82 20.90 -8.15
CA THR A 227 18.02 20.00 -9.30
C THR A 227 17.09 20.28 -10.47
N ILE A 228 16.11 21.17 -10.31
CA ILE A 228 15.10 21.46 -11.32
C ILE A 228 15.34 22.81 -11.99
N GLU A 229 15.38 22.78 -13.32
CA GLU A 229 15.60 23.96 -14.17
C GLU A 229 14.31 24.78 -14.41
N ASN A 230 13.14 24.23 -14.07
CA ASN A 230 11.82 24.79 -14.39
C ASN A 230 10.87 24.77 -13.17
N ILE A 231 10.84 25.88 -12.43
CA ILE A 231 9.95 26.09 -11.26
C ILE A 231 8.47 25.84 -11.58
N PRO A 232 7.89 26.34 -12.70
CA PRO A 232 6.52 26.01 -13.09
C PRO A 232 6.19 24.51 -13.09
N ASN A 233 7.12 23.66 -13.53
CA ASN A 233 6.89 22.21 -13.52
C ASN A 233 6.73 21.67 -12.09
N ILE A 234 7.46 22.21 -11.11
CA ILE A 234 7.34 21.82 -9.69
C ILE A 234 5.97 22.19 -9.16
N LEU A 235 5.50 23.40 -9.44
CA LEU A 235 4.17 23.84 -9.03
C LEU A 235 3.08 22.96 -9.63
N ILE A 236 3.23 22.53 -10.88
CA ILE A 236 2.31 21.60 -11.53
C ILE A 236 2.31 20.25 -10.80
N ILE A 237 3.50 19.70 -10.51
CA ILE A 237 3.64 18.42 -9.80
C ILE A 237 3.04 18.50 -8.40
N PHE A 238 3.43 19.50 -7.62
CA PHE A 238 2.92 19.75 -6.28
C PHE A 238 1.39 19.85 -6.30
N ASN A 239 0.83 20.66 -7.21
CA ASN A 239 -0.62 20.79 -7.32
C ASN A 239 -1.28 19.47 -7.69
N ARG A 240 -0.70 18.66 -8.58
CA ARG A 240 -1.29 17.34 -8.92
C ARG A 240 -1.25 16.38 -7.74
N ILE A 241 -0.14 16.32 -6.99
CA ILE A 241 -0.02 15.51 -5.78
C ILE A 241 -1.02 15.98 -4.72
N SER A 242 -1.07 17.27 -4.43
CA SER A 242 -2.01 17.82 -3.44
C SER A 242 -3.46 17.60 -3.83
N GLN A 243 -3.83 17.82 -5.10
CA GLN A 243 -5.19 17.56 -5.57
C GLN A 243 -5.52 16.07 -5.55
N GLY A 244 -4.58 15.20 -5.91
CA GLY A 244 -4.75 13.75 -5.80
C GLY A 244 -5.03 13.34 -4.37
N ILE A 245 -4.24 13.83 -3.40
CA ILE A 245 -4.45 13.57 -1.97
C ILE A 245 -5.84 14.04 -1.53
N LEU A 246 -6.28 15.22 -1.98
CA LEU A 246 -7.61 15.75 -1.65
C LEU A 246 -8.77 14.94 -2.27
N ASN A 247 -8.51 14.06 -3.23
CA ASN A 247 -9.50 13.17 -3.83
C ASN A 247 -9.54 11.79 -3.15
N LEU A 248 -8.63 11.50 -2.22
CA LEU A 248 -8.62 10.24 -1.46
C LEU A 248 -9.62 10.35 -0.31
N GLU A 249 -10.83 9.82 -0.51
CA GLU A 249 -11.95 9.94 0.44
C GLU A 249 -11.63 9.47 1.86
N GLN A 250 -10.73 8.49 2.03
CA GLN A 250 -10.34 7.99 3.36
C GLN A 250 -9.31 8.85 4.08
N TYR A 251 -8.66 9.78 3.37
CA TYR A 251 -7.53 10.58 3.87
C TYR A 251 -7.86 12.08 3.95
N THR A 252 -9.13 12.44 3.81
CA THR A 252 -9.66 13.82 3.89
C THR A 252 -10.85 13.91 4.83
#